data_AF-A0A7V6Z397-F1
#
_entry.id   AF-A0A7V6Z397-F1
#
_cell.length_a   1.000
_cell.length_b   1.000
_cell.length_c   1.000
_cell.angle_alpha   90.00
_cell.angle_beta   90.00
_cell.angle_gamma   90.00
#
_symmetry.space_group_name_H-M   'P 1'
#
loop_
_entity.id
_entity.type
_entity.pdbx_description
1 polymer ?
#
loop_
_entity_poly.entity_id
_entity_poly.type
_entity_poly.pdbx_seq_one_letter_code
_entity_poly.pdbx_strand_id
1 'polypeptide(L)'
;MTERLPRFEQSDRSPDIAVQESEYKRLLGFPEGHELRGRSRELADWAAGWYAQNGRPWIYAISLDGVAVEGEEIRVNGNVFTSAVLRERFSSADVGRAVLVAVSAGPECEAATERLWREGKPDEYFFLEMYGSAVVEHLVAVASGRLCAWADRHGLAVLPHYSPGYPGWDISQQAALWALAGGNIPGRIEVLPSGMLRPRKSLIALFGLARAGEPGALSPSMIPCEGCALPGCNYRRAAYRRGLPQAESGAAFTPGGQRALQGGGEGKTPAPRYSVNLRALRKWSAERLRLKWLEQDCVEATFRYEGTTCSNMGRPLVFEYRVTLGPDSDGRRILSAECVPAPGDDGHRFMCEYLRRGDELIREIAGESPLLNEPLGAVLDWKRAPSPAGCYCDSASRLHKWGLVLEVIHFALTERSAGAGRNGKELS
;
A
#
# COMPACT_ATOMS: atom_id res chain seq x y z
N MET A 1 -12.75 21.70 30.28
CA MET A 1 -13.70 20.56 30.19
C MET A 1 -13.12 19.57 29.21
N THR A 2 -12.44 18.53 29.70
CA THR A 2 -11.84 17.48 28.87
C THR A 2 -12.99 16.62 28.35
N GLU A 3 -13.38 16.81 27.09
CA GLU A 3 -14.37 15.96 26.44
C GLU A 3 -13.89 14.51 26.53
N ARG A 4 -14.69 13.66 27.19
CA ARG A 4 -14.38 12.25 27.37
C ARG A 4 -14.55 11.59 25.99
N LEU A 5 -13.46 11.43 25.23
CA LEU A 5 -13.56 10.79 23.89
C LEU A 5 -14.31 9.45 24.01
N PRO A 6 -15.16 9.11 23.03
CA PRO A 6 -15.98 7.92 23.09
C PRO A 6 -15.14 6.65 23.19
N ARG A 7 -15.70 5.62 23.84
CA ARG A 7 -15.10 4.28 23.87
C ARG A 7 -15.09 3.72 22.45
N PHE A 8 -13.94 3.20 22.02
CA PHE A 8 -13.82 2.43 20.79
C PHE A 8 -13.94 0.94 21.15
N GLU A 9 -14.89 0.26 20.55
CA GLU A 9 -14.97 -1.20 20.62
C GLU A 9 -15.45 -1.73 19.27
N GLN A 10 -14.75 -2.74 18.77
CA GLN A 10 -15.06 -3.38 17.50
C GLN A 10 -14.89 -4.89 17.63
N SER A 11 -15.88 -5.62 17.12
CA SER A 11 -15.87 -7.07 17.04
C SER A 11 -16.34 -7.46 15.65
N ASP A 12 -15.52 -8.22 14.93
CA ASP A 12 -15.80 -8.70 13.58
C ASP A 12 -15.53 -10.20 13.52
N ARG A 13 -16.61 -10.97 13.33
CA ARG A 13 -16.59 -12.45 13.30
C ARG A 13 -16.36 -13.01 11.90
N SER A 14 -16.36 -12.15 10.88
CA SER A 14 -16.24 -12.55 9.47
C SER A 14 -15.63 -11.39 8.66
N PRO A 15 -14.40 -10.97 8.98
CA PRO A 15 -13.72 -9.93 8.23
C PRO A 15 -13.47 -10.38 6.79
N ASP A 16 -13.32 -9.41 5.88
CA ASP A 16 -12.87 -9.68 4.51
C ASP A 16 -11.46 -10.29 4.52
N ILE A 17 -11.20 -11.19 3.58
CA ILE A 17 -9.97 -11.98 3.48
C ILE A 17 -9.31 -11.70 2.12
N ALA A 18 -9.17 -10.41 1.81
CA ALA A 18 -8.52 -9.93 0.59
C ALA A 18 -7.00 -9.82 0.81
N VAL A 19 -6.36 -10.96 1.11
CA VAL A 19 -4.91 -11.04 1.31
C VAL A 19 -4.20 -10.61 0.02
N GLN A 20 -3.29 -9.65 0.14
CA GLN A 20 -2.49 -9.17 -0.99
C GLN A 20 -1.49 -10.25 -1.42
N GLU A 21 -1.43 -10.56 -2.71
CA GLU A 21 -0.52 -11.57 -3.24
C GLU A 21 0.95 -11.24 -2.96
N SER A 22 1.32 -9.94 -2.97
CA SER A 22 2.66 -9.49 -2.61
C SER A 22 3.02 -9.84 -1.16
N GLU A 23 2.09 -9.70 -0.22
CA GLU A 23 2.32 -10.06 1.19
C GLU A 23 2.45 -11.56 1.38
N TYR A 24 1.62 -12.34 0.67
CA TYR A 24 1.72 -13.79 0.74
C TYR A 24 3.04 -14.30 0.15
N LYS A 25 3.43 -13.81 -1.04
CA LYS A 25 4.73 -14.12 -1.65
C LYS A 25 5.92 -13.77 -0.76
N ARG A 26 5.85 -12.61 -0.09
CA ARG A 26 6.88 -12.17 0.87
C ARG A 26 7.05 -13.17 2.00
N LEU A 27 5.94 -13.68 2.55
CA LEU A 27 5.95 -14.69 3.62
C LEU A 27 6.40 -16.07 3.12
N LEU A 28 6.11 -16.41 1.87
CA LEU A 28 6.65 -17.60 1.21
C LEU A 28 8.17 -17.49 0.90
N GLY A 29 8.77 -16.30 1.09
CA GLY A 29 10.20 -16.07 0.86
C GLY A 29 10.56 -15.78 -0.59
N PHE A 30 9.59 -15.53 -1.47
CA PHE A 30 9.87 -15.14 -2.84
C PHE A 30 10.38 -13.69 -2.93
N PRO A 31 11.31 -13.38 -3.85
CA PRO A 31 11.75 -12.01 -4.10
C PRO A 31 10.60 -11.09 -4.53
N GLU A 32 10.78 -9.80 -4.31
CA GLU A 32 9.90 -8.78 -4.86
C GLU A 32 9.80 -8.90 -6.39
N GLY A 33 8.60 -8.71 -6.94
CA GLY A 33 8.35 -8.87 -8.38
C GLY A 33 8.33 -10.31 -8.91
N HIS A 34 8.72 -11.32 -8.13
CA HIS A 34 8.76 -12.72 -8.59
C HIS A 34 7.37 -13.25 -9.01
N GLU A 35 7.21 -13.80 -10.20
CA GLU A 35 5.94 -14.37 -10.64
C GLU A 35 5.84 -15.85 -10.24
N LEU A 36 4.80 -16.24 -9.48
CA LEU A 36 4.56 -17.65 -9.15
C LEU A 36 4.09 -18.41 -10.40
N ARG A 37 4.69 -19.58 -10.65
CA ARG A 37 4.45 -20.40 -11.83
C ARG A 37 4.46 -21.90 -11.49
N GLY A 38 3.75 -22.69 -12.28
CA GLY A 38 3.68 -24.14 -12.09
C GLY A 38 3.23 -24.49 -10.66
N ARG A 39 3.99 -25.38 -10.01
CA ARG A 39 3.63 -25.90 -8.68
C ARG A 39 3.47 -24.83 -7.60
N SER A 40 4.26 -23.75 -7.62
CA SER A 40 4.13 -22.69 -6.62
C SER A 40 2.85 -21.86 -6.80
N ARG A 41 2.39 -21.66 -8.04
CA ARG A 41 1.10 -21.05 -8.33
C ARG A 41 -0.05 -21.96 -7.87
N GLU A 42 0.01 -23.23 -8.24
CA GLU A 42 -1.02 -24.21 -7.85
C GLU A 42 -1.22 -24.28 -6.33
N LEU A 43 -0.12 -24.36 -5.58
CA LEU A 43 -0.15 -24.42 -4.11
C LEU A 43 -0.64 -23.11 -3.48
N ALA A 44 -0.24 -21.97 -4.03
CA ALA A 44 -0.71 -20.67 -3.55
C ALA A 44 -2.22 -20.49 -3.75
N ASP A 45 -2.71 -20.81 -4.95
CA ASP A 45 -4.13 -20.72 -5.28
C ASP A 45 -4.96 -21.73 -4.46
N TRP A 46 -4.42 -22.95 -4.29
CA TRP A 46 -5.02 -23.97 -3.43
C TRP A 46 -5.11 -23.51 -1.97
N ALA A 47 -4.03 -22.96 -1.40
CA ALA A 47 -4.02 -22.51 0.00
C ALA A 47 -5.02 -21.37 0.23
N ALA A 48 -5.07 -20.41 -0.69
CA ALA A 48 -6.04 -19.31 -0.66
C ALA A 48 -7.49 -19.82 -0.79
N GLY A 49 -7.75 -20.71 -1.74
CA GLY A 49 -9.06 -21.31 -1.96
C GLY A 49 -9.52 -22.18 -0.78
N TRP A 50 -8.60 -22.97 -0.20
CA TRP A 50 -8.87 -23.76 0.98
C TRP A 50 -9.24 -22.88 2.16
N TYR A 51 -8.45 -21.82 2.41
CA TYR A 51 -8.71 -20.92 3.53
C TYR A 51 -10.02 -20.15 3.36
N ALA A 52 -10.34 -19.68 2.16
CA ALA A 52 -11.61 -19.00 1.88
C ALA A 52 -12.84 -19.87 2.21
N GLN A 53 -12.74 -21.19 2.02
CA GLN A 53 -13.84 -22.13 2.32
C GLN A 53 -13.90 -22.53 3.81
N ASN A 54 -12.73 -22.72 4.43
CA ASN A 54 -12.63 -23.39 5.73
C ASN A 54 -12.27 -22.45 6.89
N GLY A 55 -11.53 -21.36 6.62
CA GLY A 55 -11.05 -20.43 7.63
C GLY A 55 -12.18 -19.67 8.31
N ARG A 56 -12.00 -19.39 9.61
CA ARG A 56 -12.92 -18.56 10.41
C ARG A 56 -12.13 -17.44 11.11
N PRO A 57 -11.61 -16.47 10.35
CA PRO A 57 -10.87 -15.36 10.92
C PRO A 57 -11.77 -14.44 11.73
N TRP A 58 -11.15 -13.66 12.62
CA TRP A 58 -11.86 -12.63 13.37
C TRP A 58 -10.95 -11.49 13.83
N ILE A 59 -11.55 -10.33 14.09
CA ILE A 59 -10.91 -9.13 14.63
C ILE A 59 -11.66 -8.70 15.89
N TYR A 60 -10.91 -8.35 16.92
CA TYR A 60 -11.41 -7.69 18.11
C TYR A 60 -10.53 -6.48 18.43
N ALA A 61 -11.13 -5.36 18.80
CA ALA A 61 -10.41 -4.18 19.22
C ALA A 61 -11.18 -3.42 20.31
N ILE A 62 -10.46 -2.90 21.31
CA ILE A 62 -11.05 -2.16 22.43
C ILE A 62 -10.12 -1.05 22.90
N SER A 63 -10.66 0.15 23.13
CA SER A 63 -9.93 1.25 23.74
C SER A 63 -9.65 0.98 25.22
N LEU A 64 -8.43 1.25 25.63
CA LEU A 64 -7.93 1.16 26.99
C LEU A 64 -7.60 2.58 27.49
N ASP A 65 -8.13 2.89 28.68
CA ASP A 65 -7.89 4.15 29.38
C ASP A 65 -6.70 4.02 30.35
N GLY A 66 -6.31 5.14 30.98
CA GLY A 66 -5.27 5.17 32.00
C GLY A 66 -3.90 4.80 31.44
N VAL A 67 -3.59 5.28 30.23
CA VAL A 67 -2.25 5.15 29.66
C VAL A 67 -1.36 6.23 30.27
N ALA A 68 -0.27 5.81 30.88
CA ALA A 68 0.73 6.70 31.44
C ALA A 68 2.12 6.08 31.29
N VAL A 69 3.12 6.93 31.08
CA VAL A 69 4.53 6.51 31.09
C VAL A 69 5.18 7.08 32.34
N GLU A 70 5.71 6.21 33.19
CA GLU A 70 6.29 6.55 34.50
C GLU A 70 7.66 5.89 34.64
N GLY A 71 8.74 6.67 34.54
CA GLY A 71 10.09 6.12 34.59
C GLY A 71 10.33 5.13 33.44
N GLU A 72 10.58 3.86 33.76
CA GLU A 72 10.76 2.77 32.78
C GLU A 72 9.48 1.94 32.54
N GLU A 73 8.37 2.31 33.19
CA GLU A 73 7.11 1.57 33.16
C GLU A 73 6.07 2.26 32.28
N ILE A 74 5.21 1.45 31.68
CA ILE A 74 4.04 1.90 30.93
C ILE A 74 2.82 1.32 31.65
N ARG A 75 1.99 2.19 32.20
CA ARG A 75 0.70 1.82 32.77
C ARG A 75 -0.35 1.84 31.68
N VAL A 76 -1.17 0.79 31.60
CA VAL A 76 -2.34 0.72 30.72
C VAL A 76 -3.47 0.06 31.50
N ASN A 77 -4.57 0.78 31.71
CA ASN A 77 -5.72 0.31 32.48
C ASN A 77 -5.31 -0.31 33.84
N GLY A 78 -4.40 0.35 34.55
CA GLY A 78 -3.86 -0.06 35.85
C GLY A 78 -2.81 -1.19 35.82
N ASN A 79 -2.57 -1.82 34.66
CA ASN A 79 -1.56 -2.87 34.51
C ASN A 79 -0.22 -2.26 34.09
N VAL A 80 0.88 -2.85 34.59
CA VAL A 80 2.24 -2.36 34.37
C VAL A 80 2.92 -3.21 33.30
N PHE A 81 3.48 -2.54 32.29
CA PHE A 81 4.28 -3.14 31.23
C PHE A 81 5.67 -2.50 31.20
N THR A 82 6.65 -3.27 30.73
CA THR A 82 8.03 -2.80 30.60
C THR A 82 8.44 -2.98 29.15
N SER A 83 8.56 -1.86 28.44
CA SER A 83 9.10 -1.88 27.10
C SER A 83 9.80 -0.58 26.73
N ALA A 84 11.11 -0.62 26.52
CA ALA A 84 11.89 0.57 26.18
C ALA A 84 11.40 1.24 24.89
N VAL A 85 11.09 0.44 23.85
CA VAL A 85 10.62 0.94 22.56
C VAL A 85 9.21 1.50 22.65
N LEU A 86 8.28 0.79 23.31
CA LEU A 86 6.92 1.30 23.46
C LEU A 86 6.88 2.55 24.34
N ARG A 87 7.73 2.59 25.38
CA ARG A 87 7.88 3.73 26.28
C ARG A 87 8.30 4.97 25.51
N GLU A 88 9.38 4.87 24.72
CA GLU A 88 9.86 5.96 23.88
C GLU A 88 8.76 6.43 22.91
N ARG A 89 8.05 5.50 22.27
CA ARG A 89 6.94 5.83 21.36
C ARG A 89 5.81 6.57 22.07
N PHE A 90 5.40 6.11 23.24
CA PHE A 90 4.27 6.70 23.96
C PHE A 90 4.63 8.05 24.59
N SER A 91 5.84 8.19 25.14
CA SER A 91 6.33 9.47 25.67
C SER A 91 6.55 10.50 24.58
N SER A 92 7.15 10.12 23.44
CA SER A 92 7.47 11.07 22.38
C SER A 92 6.23 11.66 21.71
N ALA A 93 5.08 10.98 21.78
CA ALA A 93 3.84 11.35 21.13
C ALA A 93 2.70 11.73 22.10
N ASP A 94 3.02 11.95 23.38
CA ASP A 94 2.05 12.26 24.45
C ASP A 94 0.79 11.35 24.42
N VAL A 95 1.03 10.03 24.39
CA VAL A 95 -0.04 9.04 24.25
C VAL A 95 -0.84 8.94 25.56
N GLY A 96 -2.06 9.48 25.56
CA GLY A 96 -2.99 9.41 26.69
C GLY A 96 -3.96 8.22 26.64
N ARG A 97 -4.03 7.49 25.53
CA ARG A 97 -4.90 6.31 25.34
C ARG A 97 -4.27 5.28 24.42
N ALA A 98 -4.70 4.03 24.57
CA ALA A 98 -4.29 2.95 23.67
C ALA A 98 -5.51 2.15 23.22
N VAL A 99 -5.34 1.38 22.15
CA VAL A 99 -6.31 0.39 21.70
C VAL A 99 -5.61 -0.97 21.69
N LEU A 100 -6.17 -1.93 22.42
CA LEU A 100 -5.79 -3.32 22.27
C LEU A 100 -6.50 -3.86 21.04
N VAL A 101 -5.72 -4.46 20.15
CA VAL A 101 -6.23 -5.18 18.99
C VAL A 101 -5.79 -6.63 19.09
N ALA A 102 -6.73 -7.54 18.89
CA ALA A 102 -6.49 -8.97 18.78
C ALA A 102 -7.10 -9.50 17.49
N VAL A 103 -6.33 -10.28 16.76
CA VAL A 103 -6.77 -10.92 15.52
C VAL A 103 -6.37 -12.38 15.51
N SER A 104 -7.14 -13.20 14.80
CA SER A 104 -6.78 -14.60 14.56
C SER A 104 -7.25 -15.05 13.19
N ALA A 105 -6.45 -15.90 12.55
CA ALA A 105 -6.85 -16.63 11.35
C ALA A 105 -7.71 -17.87 11.68
N GLY A 106 -8.02 -18.11 12.96
CA GLY A 106 -8.83 -19.24 13.40
C GLY A 106 -8.02 -20.55 13.59
N PRO A 107 -8.56 -21.52 14.36
CA PRO A 107 -7.90 -22.80 14.62
C PRO A 107 -7.90 -23.75 13.41
N GLU A 108 -8.73 -23.50 12.40
CA GLU A 108 -8.93 -24.42 11.27
C GLU A 108 -7.64 -24.59 10.46
N CYS A 109 -6.91 -23.50 10.24
CA CYS A 109 -5.63 -23.52 9.54
C CYS A 109 -4.58 -24.36 10.29
N GLU A 110 -4.55 -24.26 11.62
CA GLU A 110 -3.63 -25.04 12.47
C GLU A 110 -3.97 -26.54 12.43
N ALA A 111 -5.25 -26.90 12.54
CA ALA A 111 -5.68 -28.30 12.43
C ALA A 111 -5.38 -28.89 11.05
N ALA A 112 -5.57 -28.11 9.98
CA ALA A 112 -5.33 -28.56 8.61
C ALA A 112 -3.84 -28.72 8.30
N THR A 113 -3.00 -27.78 8.73
CA THR A 113 -1.54 -27.86 8.57
C THR A 113 -0.97 -29.06 9.33
N GLU A 114 -1.41 -29.31 10.57
CA GLU A 114 -0.99 -30.50 11.32
C GLU A 114 -1.35 -31.82 10.62
N ARG A 115 -2.52 -31.88 9.97
CA ARG A 115 -2.91 -33.03 9.16
C ARG A 115 -2.00 -33.19 7.94
N LEU A 116 -1.74 -32.13 7.18
CA LEU A 116 -0.87 -32.16 5.99
C LEU A 116 0.55 -32.62 6.34
N TRP A 117 1.08 -32.16 7.49
CA TRP A 117 2.38 -32.61 7.98
C TRP A 117 2.39 -34.12 8.27
N ARG A 118 1.36 -34.64 8.95
CA ARG A 118 1.21 -36.09 9.22
C ARG A 118 1.02 -36.93 7.96
N GLU A 119 0.42 -36.36 6.91
CA GLU A 119 0.24 -37.01 5.61
C GLU A 119 1.51 -36.96 4.73
N GLY A 120 2.60 -36.35 5.18
CA GLY A 120 3.83 -36.23 4.39
C GLY A 120 3.70 -35.24 3.22
N LYS A 121 2.89 -34.18 3.39
CA LYS A 121 2.66 -33.11 2.40
C LYS A 121 3.28 -31.79 2.86
N PRO A 122 4.61 -31.67 2.86
CA PRO A 122 5.31 -30.51 3.41
C PRO A 122 5.07 -29.23 2.61
N ASP A 123 4.87 -29.33 1.29
CA ASP A 123 4.65 -28.17 0.43
C ASP A 123 3.26 -27.55 0.69
N GLU A 124 2.20 -28.35 0.68
CA GLU A 124 0.85 -27.92 1.05
C GLU A 124 0.80 -27.38 2.47
N TYR A 125 1.47 -28.06 3.41
CA TYR A 125 1.64 -27.57 4.77
C TYR A 125 2.25 -26.16 4.78
N PHE A 126 3.38 -25.97 4.12
CA PHE A 126 4.11 -24.71 4.14
C PHE A 126 3.29 -23.57 3.53
N PHE A 127 2.67 -23.80 2.37
CA PHE A 127 1.86 -22.80 1.70
C PHE A 127 0.65 -22.40 2.55
N LEU A 128 -0.06 -23.35 3.16
CA LEU A 128 -1.20 -23.05 4.03
C LEU A 128 -0.77 -22.36 5.34
N GLU A 129 0.32 -22.81 5.95
CA GLU A 129 0.89 -22.21 7.16
C GLU A 129 1.33 -20.75 6.92
N MET A 130 1.90 -20.45 5.76
CA MET A 130 2.26 -19.08 5.38
C MET A 130 1.03 -18.24 5.03
N TYR A 131 0.01 -18.84 4.41
CA TYR A 131 -1.24 -18.13 4.11
C TYR A 131 -1.96 -17.71 5.40
N GLY A 132 -1.99 -18.58 6.42
CA GLY A 132 -2.52 -18.23 7.74
C GLY A 132 -1.80 -17.04 8.38
N SER A 133 -0.46 -16.92 8.22
CA SER A 133 0.28 -15.72 8.64
C SER A 133 -0.11 -14.49 7.82
N ALA A 134 -0.29 -14.63 6.50
CA ALA A 134 -0.70 -13.54 5.62
C ALA A 134 -2.10 -13.00 5.96
N VAL A 135 -3.01 -13.89 6.37
CA VAL A 135 -4.32 -13.51 6.90
C VAL A 135 -4.17 -12.65 8.15
N VAL A 136 -3.36 -13.06 9.14
CA VAL A 136 -3.13 -12.26 10.35
C VAL A 136 -2.65 -10.85 10.02
N GLU A 137 -1.66 -10.71 9.13
CA GLU A 137 -1.14 -9.39 8.70
C GLU A 137 -2.24 -8.55 8.02
N HIS A 138 -3.05 -9.17 7.16
CA HIS A 138 -4.19 -8.51 6.53
C HIS A 138 -5.21 -8.02 7.57
N LEU A 139 -5.56 -8.86 8.55
CA LEU A 139 -6.51 -8.50 9.61
C LEU A 139 -6.00 -7.34 10.47
N VAL A 140 -4.70 -7.30 10.78
CA VAL A 140 -4.08 -6.15 11.47
C VAL A 140 -4.18 -4.89 10.62
N ALA A 141 -3.91 -4.97 9.31
CA ALA A 141 -4.02 -3.83 8.41
C ALA A 141 -5.47 -3.31 8.32
N VAL A 142 -6.45 -4.21 8.24
CA VAL A 142 -7.88 -3.87 8.25
C VAL A 142 -8.28 -3.22 9.58
N ALA A 143 -7.88 -3.78 10.71
CA ALA A 143 -8.14 -3.22 12.04
C ALA A 143 -7.50 -1.84 12.20
N SER A 144 -6.24 -1.68 11.76
CA SER A 144 -5.54 -0.40 11.76
C SER A 144 -6.25 0.64 10.90
N GLY A 145 -6.69 0.29 9.69
CA GLY A 145 -7.42 1.22 8.82
C GLY A 145 -8.75 1.68 9.42
N ARG A 146 -9.49 0.77 10.05
CA ARG A 146 -10.73 1.08 10.78
C ARG A 146 -10.48 1.99 11.97
N LEU A 147 -9.41 1.72 12.72
CA LEU A 147 -9.00 2.53 13.87
C LEU A 147 -8.52 3.92 13.45
N CYS A 148 -7.72 4.05 12.39
CA CYS A 148 -7.30 5.34 11.84
C CYS A 148 -8.51 6.17 11.41
N ALA A 149 -9.43 5.59 10.63
CA ALA A 149 -10.64 6.30 10.22
C ALA A 149 -11.49 6.77 11.41
N TRP A 150 -11.55 5.99 12.50
CA TRP A 150 -12.20 6.42 13.74
C TRP A 150 -11.42 7.54 14.43
N ALA A 151 -10.10 7.40 14.60
CA ALA A 151 -9.25 8.37 15.28
C ALA A 151 -9.25 9.74 14.59
N ASP A 152 -9.18 9.77 13.25
CA ASP A 152 -9.18 10.99 12.45
C ASP A 152 -10.44 11.85 12.71
N ARG A 153 -11.61 11.21 12.82
CA ARG A 153 -12.87 11.91 13.14
C ARG A 153 -12.91 12.54 14.52
N HIS A 154 -12.00 12.15 15.40
CA HIS A 154 -11.89 12.66 16.77
C HIS A 154 -10.61 13.49 16.99
N GLY A 155 -9.92 13.90 15.92
CA GLY A 155 -8.71 14.72 16.01
C GLY A 155 -7.53 13.97 16.64
N LEU A 156 -7.47 12.65 16.47
CA LEU A 156 -6.41 11.78 16.98
C LEU A 156 -5.62 11.16 15.83
N ALA A 157 -4.38 10.76 16.12
CA ALA A 157 -3.54 9.96 15.26
C ALA A 157 -3.24 8.61 15.91
N VAL A 158 -3.18 7.56 15.10
CA VAL A 158 -2.88 6.19 15.54
C VAL A 158 -1.41 5.90 15.32
N LEU A 159 -0.72 5.49 16.38
CA LEU A 159 0.67 5.02 16.29
C LEU A 159 0.73 3.58 15.76
N PRO A 160 1.83 3.19 15.09
CA PRO A 160 2.05 1.80 14.69
C PRO A 160 1.99 0.85 15.89
N HIS A 161 1.40 -0.32 15.67
CA HIS A 161 1.24 -1.30 16.73
C HIS A 161 2.55 -1.83 17.29
N TYR A 162 2.50 -2.30 18.53
CA TYR A 162 3.60 -3.00 19.18
C TYR A 162 3.05 -4.13 20.05
N SER A 163 3.84 -5.20 20.20
CA SER A 163 3.40 -6.42 20.87
C SER A 163 4.51 -7.02 21.74
N PRO A 164 4.17 -7.70 22.85
CA PRO A 164 5.08 -8.59 23.56
C PRO A 164 5.75 -9.59 22.61
N GLY A 165 7.06 -9.77 22.76
CA GLY A 165 7.91 -10.54 21.85
C GLY A 165 8.64 -9.71 20.79
N TYR A 166 8.27 -8.43 20.61
CA TYR A 166 9.06 -7.50 19.81
C TYR A 166 10.29 -7.01 20.60
N PRO A 167 11.34 -6.49 19.92
CA PRO A 167 12.54 -6.02 20.61
C PRO A 167 12.24 -5.06 21.77
N GLY A 168 12.78 -5.37 22.94
CA GLY A 168 12.55 -4.57 24.14
C GLY A 168 11.13 -4.65 24.69
N TRP A 169 10.34 -5.70 24.39
CA TRP A 169 9.13 -6.05 25.13
C TRP A 169 9.07 -7.56 25.37
N ASP A 170 9.20 -7.98 26.63
CA ASP A 170 9.26 -9.39 26.99
C ASP A 170 7.94 -10.12 26.68
N ILE A 171 8.02 -11.30 26.04
CA ILE A 171 6.87 -12.09 25.64
C ILE A 171 6.06 -12.63 26.84
N SER A 172 6.67 -12.75 28.02
CA SER A 172 5.95 -13.13 29.25
C SER A 172 4.83 -12.16 29.62
N GLN A 173 4.90 -10.90 29.16
CA GLN A 173 3.85 -9.91 29.38
C GLN A 173 2.62 -10.08 28.46
N GLN A 174 2.64 -11.04 27.52
CA GLN A 174 1.51 -11.33 26.63
C GLN A 174 0.24 -11.70 27.39
N ALA A 175 0.35 -12.48 28.47
CA ALA A 175 -0.81 -12.88 29.27
C ALA A 175 -1.45 -11.69 29.99
N ALA A 176 -0.62 -10.79 30.54
CA ALA A 176 -1.09 -9.56 31.18
C ALA A 176 -1.74 -8.62 30.16
N LEU A 177 -1.19 -8.51 28.94
CA LEU A 177 -1.79 -7.73 27.86
C LEU A 177 -3.14 -8.33 27.44
N TRP A 178 -3.22 -9.64 27.26
CA TRP A 178 -4.46 -10.31 26.89
C TRP A 178 -5.56 -10.16 27.94
N ALA A 179 -5.19 -10.15 29.23
CA ALA A 179 -6.14 -9.94 30.32
C ALA A 179 -6.85 -8.56 30.26
N LEU A 180 -6.31 -7.59 29.50
CA LEU A 180 -6.98 -6.31 29.26
C LEU A 180 -8.15 -6.41 28.27
N ALA A 181 -8.29 -7.52 27.54
CA ALA A 181 -9.42 -7.74 26.67
C ALA A 181 -10.70 -7.96 27.52
N GLY A 182 -11.55 -6.94 27.61
CA GLY A 182 -12.72 -6.93 28.51
C GLY A 182 -14.09 -6.90 27.81
N GLY A 183 -14.29 -7.67 26.73
CA GLY A 183 -15.52 -7.59 25.91
C GLY A 183 -15.92 -8.91 25.23
N ASN A 184 -16.82 -8.82 24.25
CA ASN A 184 -17.35 -9.98 23.55
C ASN A 184 -16.44 -10.38 22.38
N ILE A 185 -15.37 -11.09 22.73
CA ILE A 185 -14.33 -11.56 21.82
C ILE A 185 -14.93 -12.64 20.89
N PRO A 186 -14.83 -12.50 19.56
CA PRO A 186 -15.34 -13.46 18.58
C PRO A 186 -14.90 -14.92 18.76
N GLY A 187 -13.66 -15.12 19.21
CA GLY A 187 -13.02 -16.43 19.27
C GLY A 187 -12.06 -16.54 20.44
N ARG A 188 -11.63 -17.77 20.72
CA ARG A 188 -10.75 -18.08 21.85
C ARG A 188 -9.30 -17.82 21.46
N ILE A 189 -8.59 -17.05 22.28
CA ILE A 189 -7.13 -17.06 22.36
C ILE A 189 -6.73 -17.63 23.71
N GLU A 190 -5.82 -18.60 23.68
CA GLU A 190 -5.12 -19.10 24.84
C GLU A 190 -3.67 -18.60 24.78
N VAL A 191 -3.21 -17.96 25.87
CA VAL A 191 -1.80 -17.59 26.05
C VAL A 191 -1.13 -18.71 26.82
N LEU A 192 -0.16 -19.36 26.18
CA LEU A 192 0.61 -20.45 26.78
C LEU A 192 1.60 -19.91 27.82
N PRO A 193 2.15 -20.75 28.72
CA PRO A 193 3.18 -20.33 29.68
C PRO A 193 4.42 -19.72 29.02
N SER A 194 4.71 -20.07 27.76
CA SER A 194 5.80 -19.48 26.97
C SER A 194 5.48 -18.08 26.41
N GLY A 195 4.26 -17.58 26.58
CA GLY A 195 3.77 -16.35 25.95
C GLY A 195 3.28 -16.53 24.50
N MET A 196 3.43 -17.73 23.93
CA MET A 196 2.89 -18.08 22.61
C MET A 196 1.36 -18.13 22.64
N LEU A 197 0.73 -17.84 21.49
CA LEU A 197 -0.72 -17.85 21.35
C LEU A 197 -1.20 -19.16 20.70
N ARG A 198 -2.38 -19.62 21.12
CA ARG A 198 -3.18 -20.63 20.43
C ARG A 198 -4.56 -20.05 20.11
N PRO A 199 -5.01 -20.03 18.84
CA PRO A 199 -4.33 -20.55 17.64
C PRO A 199 -3.00 -19.85 17.32
N ARG A 200 -2.04 -20.58 16.72
CA ARG A 200 -0.69 -20.06 16.40
C ARG A 200 -0.74 -18.82 15.50
N LYS A 201 -1.70 -18.77 14.58
CA LYS A 201 -1.93 -17.65 13.66
C LYS A 201 -2.83 -16.61 14.32
N SER A 202 -2.34 -16.02 15.40
CA SER A 202 -3.01 -14.94 16.12
C SER A 202 -2.00 -13.87 16.52
N LEU A 203 -2.49 -12.65 16.72
CA LEU A 203 -1.67 -11.52 17.17
C LEU A 203 -2.46 -10.66 18.13
N ILE A 204 -1.82 -10.23 19.21
CA ILE A 204 -2.33 -9.25 20.18
C ILE A 204 -1.34 -8.08 20.21
N ALA A 205 -1.83 -6.86 20.09
CA ALA A 205 -1.00 -5.67 20.04
C ALA A 205 -1.67 -4.44 20.67
N LEU A 206 -0.86 -3.47 21.08
CA LEU A 206 -1.31 -2.13 21.43
C LEU A 206 -1.05 -1.15 20.28
N PHE A 207 -2.03 -0.29 20.03
CA PHE A 207 -1.92 0.90 19.20
C PHE A 207 -2.06 2.12 20.10
N GLY A 208 -1.06 3.02 20.10
CA GLY A 208 -1.15 4.28 20.83
C GLY A 208 -2.05 5.28 20.12
N LEU A 209 -2.79 6.08 20.86
CA LEU A 209 -3.57 7.22 20.36
C LEU A 209 -2.95 8.53 20.86
N ALA A 210 -2.45 9.32 19.93
CA ALA A 210 -1.92 10.67 20.17
C ALA A 210 -2.88 11.72 19.61
N ARG A 211 -2.74 12.99 19.99
CA ARG A 211 -3.49 14.05 19.32
C ARG A 211 -2.96 14.22 17.88
N ALA A 212 -3.84 14.57 16.96
CA ALA A 212 -3.44 14.83 15.59
C ALA A 212 -2.46 16.02 15.56
N GLY A 213 -1.31 15.83 14.91
CA GLY A 213 -0.24 16.83 14.83
C GLY A 213 0.74 16.83 16.01
N GLU A 214 0.59 15.93 16.99
CA GLU A 214 1.60 15.80 18.07
C GLU A 214 2.97 15.48 17.47
N PRO A 215 4.02 16.22 17.86
CA PRO A 215 5.39 15.83 17.59
C PRO A 215 5.62 14.38 18.06
N GLY A 216 6.38 13.59 17.32
CA GLY A 216 6.68 12.21 17.71
C GLY A 216 5.67 11.16 17.27
N ALA A 217 4.36 11.46 17.15
CA ALA A 217 3.33 10.47 16.78
C ALA A 217 3.63 9.72 15.46
N LEU A 218 4.42 10.32 14.57
CA LEU A 218 4.65 9.89 13.20
C LEU A 218 6.14 9.87 12.82
N SER A 219 7.01 9.68 13.81
CA SER A 219 8.46 9.64 13.56
C SER A 219 8.84 8.45 12.69
N PRO A 220 9.72 8.62 11.69
CA PRO A 220 10.28 7.50 10.96
C PRO A 220 10.95 6.42 11.82
N SER A 221 11.47 6.80 12.99
CA SER A 221 12.03 5.85 13.96
C SER A 221 11.02 4.79 14.43
N MET A 222 9.72 4.99 14.18
CA MET A 222 8.67 4.04 14.50
C MET A 222 8.54 2.88 13.49
N ILE A 223 9.19 2.95 12.32
CA ILE A 223 9.17 1.88 11.31
C ILE A 223 10.40 0.97 11.51
N PRO A 224 10.25 -0.25 12.08
CA PRO A 224 11.41 -1.08 12.45
C PRO A 224 12.31 -1.44 11.26
N CYS A 225 11.71 -1.62 10.08
CA CYS A 225 12.45 -1.91 8.86
C CYS A 225 13.41 -0.78 8.47
N GLU A 226 13.10 0.48 8.77
CA GLU A 226 13.97 1.61 8.45
C GLU A 226 15.25 1.64 9.31
N GLY A 227 15.21 1.07 10.51
CA GLY A 227 16.35 0.95 11.42
C GLY A 227 17.10 -0.40 11.34
N CYS A 228 16.56 -1.38 10.61
CA CYS A 228 17.14 -2.72 10.54
C CYS A 228 18.34 -2.79 9.58
N ALA A 229 19.53 -3.07 10.10
CA ALA A 229 20.77 -3.15 9.32
C ALA A 229 20.96 -4.47 8.54
N LEU A 230 20.03 -5.43 8.60
CA LEU A 230 20.16 -6.74 7.94
C LEU A 230 20.15 -6.57 6.40
N PRO A 231 21.27 -6.77 5.69
CA PRO A 231 21.31 -6.62 4.24
C PRO A 231 20.45 -7.68 3.56
N GLY A 232 19.79 -7.32 2.45
CA GLY A 232 19.04 -8.28 1.62
C GLY A 232 17.86 -8.97 2.30
N CYS A 233 17.32 -8.39 3.39
CA CYS A 233 16.18 -8.98 4.09
C CYS A 233 14.93 -9.01 3.20
N ASN A 234 14.53 -10.21 2.74
CA ASN A 234 13.31 -10.43 1.95
C ASN A 234 12.01 -10.11 2.72
N TYR A 235 12.10 -9.92 4.05
CA TYR A 235 10.97 -9.53 4.91
C TYR A 235 10.86 -8.02 5.12
N ARG A 236 11.78 -7.23 4.55
CA ARG A 236 11.86 -5.78 4.73
C ARG A 236 10.64 -5.08 4.12
N ARG A 237 9.92 -4.32 4.96
CA ARG A 237 8.76 -3.50 4.55
C ARG A 237 9.10 -2.05 4.21
N ALA A 238 10.31 -1.60 4.54
CA ALA A 238 10.82 -0.25 4.27
C ALA A 238 12.34 -0.23 4.14
N ALA A 239 12.88 0.66 3.30
CA ALA A 239 14.32 0.77 3.04
C ALA A 239 15.12 1.12 4.31
N TYR A 240 16.32 0.55 4.47
CA TYR A 240 17.22 0.84 5.59
C TYR A 240 17.81 2.26 5.51
N ARG A 241 17.84 3.00 6.62
CA ARG A 241 18.26 4.42 6.66
C ARG A 241 19.74 4.69 6.96
N ARG A 242 20.60 3.69 7.23
CA ARG A 242 22.04 3.92 7.54
C ARG A 242 22.99 2.97 6.79
N GLY A 243 23.24 3.17 5.50
CA GLY A 243 24.26 2.41 4.75
C GLY A 243 25.66 3.05 4.80
N LEU A 244 26.70 2.27 5.13
CA LEU A 244 28.07 2.51 4.67
C LEU A 244 28.25 1.87 3.26
N PRO A 245 29.28 2.29 2.47
CA PRO A 245 29.24 2.34 1.01
C PRO A 245 29.31 0.97 0.32
N GLN A 246 28.66 0.88 -0.84
CA GLN A 246 28.77 -0.22 -1.79
C GLN A 246 30.19 -0.36 -2.34
N ALA A 247 30.71 -1.59 -2.36
CA ALA A 247 31.78 -2.00 -3.25
C ALA A 247 31.16 -2.74 -4.46
N GLU A 248 31.82 -2.55 -5.59
CA GLU A 248 31.37 -2.72 -6.97
C GLU A 248 31.29 -4.17 -7.47
N SER A 249 30.54 -4.34 -8.58
CA SER A 249 30.68 -5.27 -9.72
C SER A 249 29.30 -5.82 -10.09
N GLY A 250 28.78 -5.73 -11.31
CA GLY A 250 29.40 -5.54 -12.63
C GLY A 250 29.03 -6.74 -13.49
N ALA A 251 28.07 -6.58 -14.42
CA ALA A 251 28.03 -7.27 -15.73
C ALA A 251 26.69 -7.02 -16.44
N ALA A 252 26.79 -6.41 -17.61
CA ALA A 252 25.74 -6.18 -18.57
C ALA A 252 25.28 -7.48 -19.25
N PHE A 253 24.01 -7.54 -19.64
CA PHE A 253 23.53 -8.44 -20.69
C PHE A 253 22.48 -7.72 -21.55
N THR A 254 22.84 -7.46 -22.80
CA THR A 254 21.95 -7.04 -23.89
C THR A 254 21.50 -8.27 -24.66
N PRO A 255 20.26 -8.30 -25.17
CA PRO A 255 20.09 -8.80 -26.53
C PRO A 255 19.18 -7.90 -27.38
N GLY A 256 19.61 -7.68 -28.63
CA GLY A 256 18.87 -6.91 -29.62
C GLY A 256 17.87 -7.74 -30.46
N GLY A 257 16.95 -7.01 -31.10
CA GLY A 257 16.80 -7.04 -32.56
C GLY A 257 15.77 -7.99 -33.22
N GLN A 258 14.66 -7.37 -33.67
CA GLN A 258 13.88 -7.64 -34.91
C GLN A 258 12.97 -8.91 -34.91
N ARG A 259 11.79 -8.98 -35.53
CA ARG A 259 11.15 -8.21 -36.62
C ARG A 259 9.63 -8.49 -36.63
N ALA A 260 8.87 -7.56 -37.21
CA ALA A 260 7.41 -7.58 -37.41
C ALA A 260 6.92 -8.55 -38.50
N LEU A 261 5.64 -8.95 -38.42
CA LEU A 261 4.80 -9.32 -39.57
C LEU A 261 3.33 -8.92 -39.31
N GLN A 262 2.72 -8.35 -40.35
CA GLN A 262 1.41 -7.69 -40.43
C GLN A 262 0.26 -8.66 -40.76
N GLY A 263 -0.97 -8.15 -40.58
CA GLY A 263 -2.22 -8.58 -41.23
C GLY A 263 -3.37 -8.54 -40.21
N GLY A 264 -4.40 -7.70 -40.29
CA GLY A 264 -5.08 -7.12 -41.44
C GLY A 264 -6.55 -7.57 -41.36
N GLY A 265 -7.45 -6.69 -40.91
CA GLY A 265 -8.87 -6.98 -40.75
C GLY A 265 -9.66 -5.77 -40.28
N GLU A 266 -10.16 -4.99 -41.25
CA GLU A 266 -11.14 -3.92 -41.04
C GLU A 266 -12.45 -4.48 -40.49
N GLY A 267 -13.03 -3.79 -39.51
CA GLY A 267 -14.37 -4.08 -39.03
C GLY A 267 -14.65 -3.38 -37.72
N LYS A 268 -15.27 -2.18 -37.79
CA LYS A 268 -15.70 -1.33 -36.67
C LYS A 268 -14.64 -1.19 -35.58
N THR A 269 -13.90 -0.08 -35.58
CA THR A 269 -12.94 0.25 -34.52
C THR A 269 -13.56 -0.09 -33.16
N PRO A 270 -13.10 -1.15 -32.49
CA PRO A 270 -13.67 -1.53 -31.22
C PRO A 270 -13.49 -0.33 -30.30
N ALA A 271 -14.51 -0.05 -29.49
CA ALA A 271 -14.44 1.05 -28.54
C ALA A 271 -13.11 0.95 -27.77
N PRO A 272 -12.37 2.05 -27.63
CA PRO A 272 -11.03 2.03 -27.04
C PRO A 272 -11.08 1.34 -25.67
N ARG A 273 -10.23 0.34 -25.48
CA ARG A 273 -10.18 -0.45 -24.25
C ARG A 273 -9.17 0.18 -23.31
N TYR A 274 -9.67 0.92 -22.34
CA TYR A 274 -8.84 1.53 -21.30
C TYR A 274 -8.50 0.53 -20.19
N SER A 275 -7.36 0.74 -19.54
CA SER A 275 -6.98 0.02 -18.32
C SER A 275 -7.81 0.48 -17.11
N VAL A 276 -8.38 1.68 -17.19
CA VAL A 276 -9.22 2.33 -16.18
C VAL A 276 -10.69 2.25 -16.58
N ASN A 277 -11.59 2.07 -15.60
CA ASN A 277 -13.02 2.10 -15.89
C ASN A 277 -13.49 3.49 -16.39
N LEU A 278 -14.50 3.51 -17.27
CA LEU A 278 -14.99 4.73 -17.92
C LEU A 278 -15.50 5.80 -16.92
N ARG A 279 -16.01 5.39 -15.76
CA ARG A 279 -16.50 6.33 -14.72
C ARG A 279 -15.35 7.12 -14.11
N ALA A 280 -14.22 6.46 -13.83
CA ALA A 280 -13.02 7.10 -13.32
C ALA A 280 -12.37 8.01 -14.37
N LEU A 281 -12.33 7.59 -15.65
CA LEU A 281 -11.85 8.44 -16.74
C LEU A 281 -12.68 9.72 -16.90
N ARG A 282 -14.01 9.62 -16.84
CA ARG A 282 -14.91 10.80 -16.83
C ARG A 282 -14.66 11.72 -15.63
N LYS A 283 -14.53 11.15 -14.44
CA LYS A 283 -14.26 11.93 -13.23
C LYS A 283 -12.92 12.66 -13.32
N TRP A 284 -11.85 11.95 -13.68
CA TRP A 284 -10.50 12.52 -13.74
C TRP A 284 -10.31 13.51 -14.90
N SER A 285 -10.96 13.28 -16.04
CA SER A 285 -10.96 14.27 -17.13
C SER A 285 -11.68 15.57 -16.73
N ALA A 286 -12.71 15.51 -15.88
CA ALA A 286 -13.41 16.69 -15.39
C ALA A 286 -12.68 17.43 -14.26
N GLU A 287 -12.11 16.68 -13.30
CA GLU A 287 -11.58 17.25 -12.06
C GLU A 287 -10.07 17.53 -12.11
N ARG A 288 -9.32 16.81 -12.95
CA ARG A 288 -7.84 16.77 -12.87
C ARG A 288 -7.13 17.14 -14.17
N LEU A 289 -7.84 17.17 -15.29
CA LEU A 289 -7.29 17.50 -16.61
C LEU A 289 -7.72 18.90 -17.04
N ARG A 290 -6.75 19.69 -17.52
CA ARG A 290 -6.98 20.93 -18.26
C ARG A 290 -6.42 20.81 -19.66
N LEU A 291 -7.20 21.20 -20.65
CA LEU A 291 -6.83 21.21 -22.06
C LEU A 291 -6.84 22.64 -22.57
N LYS A 292 -5.74 23.06 -23.20
CA LYS A 292 -5.60 24.35 -23.87
C LYS A 292 -5.26 24.11 -25.33
N TRP A 293 -6.04 24.71 -26.22
CA TRP A 293 -5.78 24.66 -27.66
C TRP A 293 -4.77 25.73 -28.04
N LEU A 294 -3.81 25.32 -28.86
CA LEU A 294 -2.76 26.16 -29.42
C LEU A 294 -3.04 26.35 -30.93
N GLU A 295 -2.16 27.09 -31.59
CA GLU A 295 -2.21 27.22 -33.04
C GLU A 295 -2.08 25.85 -33.74
N GLN A 296 -2.58 25.77 -34.98
CA GLN A 296 -2.49 24.56 -35.80
C GLN A 296 -3.13 23.31 -35.18
N ASP A 297 -4.21 23.49 -34.39
CA ASP A 297 -4.93 22.38 -33.74
C ASP A 297 -4.05 21.59 -32.74
N CYS A 298 -2.93 22.14 -32.28
CA CYS A 298 -2.14 21.52 -31.21
C CYS A 298 -2.84 21.66 -29.85
N VAL A 299 -2.61 20.72 -28.93
CA VAL A 299 -3.21 20.71 -27.59
C VAL A 299 -2.13 20.64 -26.53
N GLU A 300 -2.19 21.56 -25.57
CA GLU A 300 -1.48 21.43 -24.30
C GLU A 300 -2.42 20.83 -23.24
N ALA A 301 -2.05 19.66 -22.74
CA ALA A 301 -2.77 18.94 -21.70
C ALA A 301 -1.99 19.02 -20.38
N THR A 302 -2.62 19.53 -19.33
CA THR A 302 -2.08 19.53 -17.96
C THR A 302 -2.93 18.66 -17.08
N PHE A 303 -2.36 17.56 -16.56
CA PHE A 303 -3.02 16.67 -15.63
C PHE A 303 -2.40 16.78 -14.23
N ARG A 304 -3.24 16.99 -13.22
CA ARG A 304 -2.82 17.11 -11.83
C ARG A 304 -3.02 15.79 -11.10
N TYR A 305 -1.91 15.18 -10.66
CA TYR A 305 -1.92 13.97 -9.85
C TYR A 305 -1.73 14.32 -8.39
N GLU A 306 -2.69 13.96 -7.56
CA GLU A 306 -2.65 14.11 -6.11
C GLU A 306 -2.42 12.74 -5.48
N GLY A 307 -1.38 12.66 -4.65
CA GLY A 307 -1.04 11.45 -3.91
C GLY A 307 -0.48 11.78 -2.54
N THR A 308 0.06 10.77 -1.90
CA THR A 308 0.69 10.90 -0.59
C THR A 308 2.05 10.21 -0.59
N THR A 309 3.00 10.72 0.21
CA THR A 309 4.33 10.11 0.34
C THR A 309 4.28 8.71 0.97
N CYS A 310 5.21 7.84 0.64
CA CYS A 310 5.34 6.53 1.29
C CYS A 310 5.93 6.61 2.72
N SER A 311 6.59 7.72 3.06
CA SER A 311 7.16 8.03 4.37
C SER A 311 6.28 9.01 5.16
N ASN A 312 6.27 8.88 6.50
CA ASN A 312 5.60 9.77 7.46
C ASN A 312 4.11 10.01 7.19
N MET A 313 3.27 8.98 7.36
CA MET A 313 1.80 9.11 7.30
C MET A 313 1.19 9.64 6.00
N GLY A 314 1.97 9.75 4.93
CA GLY A 314 1.46 10.20 3.65
C GLY A 314 1.20 11.69 3.60
N ARG A 315 2.29 12.48 3.54
CA ARG A 315 2.18 13.90 3.21
C ARG A 315 1.55 14.06 1.83
N PRO A 316 0.55 14.95 1.68
CA PRO A 316 0.06 15.31 0.38
C PRO A 316 1.23 15.73 -0.50
N LEU A 317 1.27 15.17 -1.69
CA LEU A 317 2.19 15.56 -2.74
C LEU A 317 1.42 15.67 -4.03
N VAL A 318 1.82 16.60 -4.87
CA VAL A 318 1.17 16.84 -6.14
C VAL A 318 2.22 16.90 -7.24
N PHE A 319 2.01 16.10 -8.29
CA PHE A 319 2.74 16.20 -9.54
C PHE A 319 1.83 16.72 -10.65
N GLU A 320 2.39 17.54 -11.53
CA GLU A 320 1.77 17.96 -12.78
C GLU A 320 2.42 17.24 -13.95
N TYR A 321 1.58 16.64 -14.78
CA TYR A 321 1.97 16.07 -16.06
C TYR A 321 1.58 17.07 -17.14
N ARG A 322 2.54 17.48 -17.95
CA ARG A 322 2.33 18.40 -19.08
C ARG A 322 2.65 17.65 -20.36
N VAL A 323 1.67 17.59 -21.25
CA VAL A 323 1.79 16.88 -22.53
C VAL A 323 1.36 17.82 -23.64
N THR A 324 2.23 18.04 -24.61
CA THR A 324 1.87 18.75 -25.84
C THR A 324 1.59 17.73 -26.93
N LEU A 325 0.43 17.85 -27.56
CA LEU A 325 -0.04 16.98 -28.63
C LEU A 325 -0.12 17.78 -29.93
N GLY A 326 0.30 17.15 -31.02
CA GLY A 326 0.13 17.66 -32.37
C GLY A 326 -1.34 17.70 -32.82
N PRO A 327 -1.58 18.13 -34.07
CA PRO A 327 -2.91 18.19 -34.66
C PRO A 327 -3.59 16.82 -34.73
N ASP A 328 -4.92 16.82 -34.81
CA ASP A 328 -5.70 15.59 -34.98
C ASP A 328 -5.30 14.81 -36.24
N SER A 329 -4.91 15.53 -37.29
CA SER A 329 -4.51 14.97 -38.58
C SER A 329 -3.28 14.05 -38.49
N ASP A 330 -2.47 14.18 -37.44
CA ASP A 330 -1.31 13.32 -37.16
C ASP A 330 -1.58 12.41 -35.92
N GLY A 331 -2.84 12.10 -35.65
CA GLY A 331 -3.23 11.18 -34.59
C GLY A 331 -2.89 11.68 -33.18
N ARG A 332 -2.84 13.01 -32.98
CA ARG A 332 -2.45 13.64 -31.71
C ARG A 332 -1.08 13.16 -31.23
N ARG A 333 -0.06 13.19 -32.11
CA ARG A 333 1.31 12.80 -31.77
C ARG A 333 1.81 13.52 -30.51
N ILE A 334 2.45 12.79 -29.59
CA ILE A 334 3.02 13.36 -28.36
C ILE A 334 4.32 14.09 -28.72
N LEU A 335 4.27 15.43 -28.71
CA LEU A 335 5.40 16.31 -29.05
C LEU A 335 6.30 16.61 -27.85
N SER A 336 5.71 16.66 -26.66
CA SER A 336 6.45 16.76 -25.39
C SER A 336 5.65 16.10 -24.26
N ALA A 337 6.37 15.57 -23.28
CA ALA A 337 5.80 14.95 -22.10
C ALA A 337 6.75 15.18 -20.91
N GLU A 338 6.28 15.88 -19.89
CA GLU A 338 7.02 16.23 -18.68
C GLU A 338 6.19 15.88 -17.44
N CYS A 339 6.85 15.40 -16.39
CA CYS A 339 6.27 15.23 -15.07
C CYS A 339 7.13 15.95 -14.04
N VAL A 340 6.54 16.92 -13.33
CA VAL A 340 7.25 17.71 -12.31
C VAL A 340 6.37 17.91 -11.08
N PRO A 341 6.97 18.17 -9.90
CA PRO A 341 6.20 18.63 -8.76
C PRO A 341 5.36 19.86 -9.12
N ALA A 342 4.13 19.92 -8.62
CA ALA A 342 3.26 21.04 -8.89
C ALA A 342 3.86 22.35 -8.30
N PRO A 343 3.63 23.51 -8.94
CA PRO A 343 4.09 24.78 -8.39
C PRO A 343 3.63 24.98 -6.94
N GLY A 344 4.58 25.24 -6.04
CA GLY A 344 4.32 25.43 -4.61
C GLY A 344 4.16 24.15 -3.79
N ASP A 345 4.21 22.96 -4.41
CA ASP A 345 4.21 21.68 -3.69
C ASP A 345 5.62 21.33 -3.21
N ASP A 346 5.75 21.01 -1.93
CA ASP A 346 6.98 20.51 -1.32
C ASP A 346 6.87 19.06 -0.85
N GLY A 347 5.72 18.40 -1.06
CA GLY A 347 5.44 17.04 -0.62
C GLY A 347 6.45 16.03 -1.18
N HIS A 348 6.85 16.20 -2.44
CA HIS A 348 7.88 15.38 -3.08
C HIS A 348 9.22 15.38 -2.31
N ARG A 349 9.54 16.47 -1.59
CA ARG A 349 10.79 16.58 -0.84
C ARG A 349 10.86 15.62 0.35
N PHE A 350 9.72 15.08 0.75
CA PHE A 350 9.59 14.14 1.85
C PHE A 350 9.52 12.69 1.38
N MET A 351 9.61 12.42 0.07
CA MET A 351 9.71 11.06 -0.47
C MET A 351 11.05 10.42 -0.08
N CYS A 352 11.04 9.11 0.24
CA CYS A 352 12.24 8.39 0.68
C CYS A 352 13.43 8.56 -0.27
N GLU A 353 13.22 8.44 -1.59
CA GLU A 353 14.30 8.57 -2.57
C GLU A 353 14.72 10.03 -2.78
N TYR A 354 13.83 11.01 -2.56
CA TYR A 354 14.23 12.41 -2.59
C TYR A 354 15.15 12.73 -1.41
N LEU A 355 14.84 12.22 -0.22
CA LEU A 355 15.71 12.39 0.95
C LEU A 355 17.11 11.79 0.73
N ARG A 356 17.21 10.75 -0.10
CA ARG A 356 18.48 10.07 -0.42
C ARG A 356 19.26 10.74 -1.56
N ARG A 357 18.57 11.16 -2.62
CA ARG A 357 19.19 11.60 -3.90
C ARG A 357 18.96 13.09 -4.21
N GLY A 358 18.09 13.75 -3.47
CA GLY A 358 17.67 15.13 -3.70
C GLY A 358 17.13 15.35 -5.11
N ASP A 359 17.56 16.44 -5.73
CA ASP A 359 17.10 16.89 -7.05
C ASP A 359 17.52 15.97 -8.20
N GLU A 360 18.41 15.00 -7.97
CA GLU A 360 18.68 13.95 -8.95
C GLU A 360 17.42 13.14 -9.26
N LEU A 361 16.62 12.79 -8.23
CA LEU A 361 15.36 12.08 -8.43
C LEU A 361 14.38 12.91 -9.27
N ILE A 362 14.27 14.21 -8.98
CA ILE A 362 13.33 15.08 -9.72
C ILE A 362 13.76 15.24 -11.17
N ARG A 363 15.07 15.33 -11.45
CA ARG A 363 15.57 15.32 -12.83
C ARG A 363 15.29 14.01 -13.55
N GLU A 364 15.37 12.87 -12.86
CA GLU A 364 15.00 11.57 -13.43
C GLU A 364 13.51 11.51 -13.77
N ILE A 365 12.63 11.95 -12.85
CA ILE A 365 11.18 12.00 -13.08
C ILE A 365 10.84 12.94 -14.24
N ALA A 366 11.46 14.11 -14.29
CA ALA A 366 11.23 15.09 -15.36
C ALA A 366 11.75 14.62 -16.71
N GLY A 367 12.77 13.75 -16.73
CA GLY A 367 13.34 13.16 -17.94
C GLY A 367 12.57 11.96 -18.50
N GLU A 368 11.56 11.46 -17.79
CA GLU A 368 10.72 10.35 -18.28
C GLU A 368 9.61 10.86 -19.21
N SER A 369 9.78 10.62 -20.51
CA SER A 369 8.82 10.99 -21.56
C SER A 369 8.36 9.74 -22.36
N PRO A 370 7.54 8.85 -21.78
CA PRO A 370 7.08 7.66 -22.47
C PRO A 370 6.21 8.02 -23.68
N LEU A 371 6.31 7.21 -24.74
CA LEU A 371 5.55 7.39 -26.00
C LEU A 371 5.81 8.73 -26.71
N LEU A 372 6.94 9.41 -26.42
CA LEU A 372 7.34 10.60 -27.15
C LEU A 372 7.45 10.29 -28.65
N ASN A 373 6.89 11.18 -29.49
CA ASN A 373 6.74 11.04 -30.93
C ASN A 373 5.79 9.93 -31.41
N GLU A 374 5.09 9.23 -30.52
CA GLU A 374 4.03 8.28 -30.91
C GLU A 374 2.65 8.98 -30.97
N PRO A 375 1.70 8.47 -31.76
CA PRO A 375 0.30 8.88 -31.68
C PRO A 375 -0.27 8.63 -30.28
N LEU A 376 -1.12 9.52 -29.76
CA LEU A 376 -1.68 9.37 -28.42
C LEU A 376 -2.42 8.03 -28.21
N GLY A 377 -3.04 7.50 -29.27
CA GLY A 377 -3.71 6.20 -29.26
C GLY A 377 -2.82 5.02 -28.91
N ALA A 378 -1.49 5.14 -29.06
CA ALA A 378 -0.52 4.09 -28.70
C ALA A 378 -0.58 3.72 -27.21
N VAL A 379 -1.11 4.60 -26.34
CA VAL A 379 -1.31 4.29 -24.92
C VAL A 379 -2.23 3.09 -24.68
N LEU A 380 -3.19 2.83 -25.58
CA LEU A 380 -4.17 1.75 -25.43
C LEU A 380 -3.54 0.36 -25.57
N ASP A 381 -2.45 0.27 -26.32
CA ASP A 381 -1.68 -0.96 -26.54
C ASP A 381 -0.39 -1.01 -25.71
N TRP A 382 -0.09 0.07 -24.96
CA TRP A 382 1.15 0.20 -24.21
C TRP A 382 1.18 -0.74 -23.00
N LYS A 383 1.97 -1.81 -23.12
CA LYS A 383 2.24 -2.78 -22.05
C LYS A 383 3.14 -2.18 -20.98
N ARG A 384 2.62 -2.07 -19.77
CA ARG A 384 3.30 -1.56 -18.57
C ARG A 384 2.85 -2.34 -17.34
N ALA A 385 3.71 -2.46 -16.34
CA ALA A 385 3.37 -3.13 -15.10
C ALA A 385 2.25 -2.37 -14.35
N PRO A 386 1.22 -3.04 -13.82
CA PRO A 386 0.22 -2.41 -12.99
C PRO A 386 0.82 -2.01 -11.64
N SER A 387 0.65 -0.75 -11.23
CA SER A 387 1.12 -0.26 -9.93
C SER A 387 0.20 0.84 -9.39
N PRO A 388 -1.06 0.51 -9.05
CA PRO A 388 -2.08 1.50 -8.69
C PRO A 388 -1.77 2.26 -7.40
N ALA A 389 -0.97 1.68 -6.50
CA ALA A 389 -0.51 2.28 -5.25
C ALA A 389 1.00 2.56 -5.22
N GLY A 390 1.68 2.47 -6.37
CA GLY A 390 3.13 2.61 -6.45
C GLY A 390 3.64 4.02 -6.14
N CYS A 391 4.84 4.12 -5.58
CA CYS A 391 5.47 5.40 -5.27
C CYS A 391 6.09 6.06 -6.53
N TYR A 392 6.27 7.38 -6.53
CA TYR A 392 7.07 8.08 -7.56
C TYR A 392 8.57 7.74 -7.51
N CYS A 393 9.03 7.12 -6.42
CA CYS A 393 10.40 6.63 -6.28
C CYS A 393 10.76 5.52 -7.27
N ASP A 394 9.78 4.74 -7.73
CA ASP A 394 9.98 3.57 -8.58
C ASP A 394 9.58 3.85 -10.04
N SER A 395 10.45 3.51 -11.00
CA SER A 395 10.21 3.80 -12.43
C SER A 395 9.00 3.05 -12.98
N ALA A 396 8.79 1.77 -12.62
CA ALA A 396 7.61 1.02 -13.10
C ALA A 396 6.30 1.66 -12.64
N SER A 397 6.28 2.15 -11.39
CA SER A 397 5.17 2.90 -10.81
C SER A 397 4.94 4.27 -11.44
N ARG A 398 5.98 4.92 -11.96
CA ARG A 398 5.85 6.16 -12.76
C ARG A 398 5.31 5.87 -14.15
N LEU A 399 5.80 4.84 -14.83
CA LEU A 399 5.28 4.40 -16.13
C LEU A 399 3.79 4.01 -16.03
N HIS A 400 3.39 3.35 -14.94
CA HIS A 400 1.98 3.07 -14.68
C HIS A 400 1.14 4.36 -14.64
N LYS A 401 1.55 5.37 -13.86
CA LYS A 401 0.87 6.67 -13.75
C LYS A 401 0.83 7.41 -15.07
N TRP A 402 1.93 7.44 -15.82
CA TRP A 402 1.98 7.99 -17.17
C TRP A 402 0.91 7.40 -18.07
N GLY A 403 0.72 6.09 -18.04
CA GLY A 403 -0.33 5.46 -18.85
C GLY A 403 -1.74 5.83 -18.40
N LEU A 404 -1.99 6.01 -17.09
CA LEU A 404 -3.27 6.54 -16.60
C LEU A 404 -3.52 7.96 -17.13
N VAL A 405 -2.51 8.82 -17.08
CA VAL A 405 -2.61 10.21 -17.56
C VAL A 405 -2.91 10.26 -19.05
N LEU A 406 -2.15 9.52 -19.86
CA LEU A 406 -2.33 9.48 -21.31
C LEU A 406 -3.69 8.87 -21.70
N GLU A 407 -4.17 7.85 -20.98
CA GLU A 407 -5.53 7.30 -21.17
C GLU A 407 -6.62 8.32 -20.84
N VAL A 408 -6.46 9.13 -19.78
CA VAL A 408 -7.40 10.21 -19.45
C VAL A 408 -7.43 11.28 -20.53
N ILE A 409 -6.26 11.69 -21.05
CA ILE A 409 -6.16 12.67 -22.13
C ILE A 409 -6.82 12.13 -23.40
N HIS A 410 -6.50 10.89 -23.79
CA HIS A 410 -7.09 10.21 -24.94
C HIS A 410 -8.62 10.15 -24.82
N PHE A 411 -9.12 9.73 -23.66
CA PHE A 411 -10.54 9.66 -23.38
C PHE A 411 -11.23 11.03 -23.50
N ALA A 412 -10.65 12.08 -22.90
CA ALA A 412 -11.22 13.43 -22.92
C ALA A 412 -11.32 14.02 -24.33
N LEU A 413 -10.29 13.81 -25.15
CA LEU A 413 -10.29 14.25 -26.56
C LEU A 413 -11.30 13.44 -27.39
N THR A 414 -11.38 12.12 -27.18
CA THR A 414 -12.33 11.26 -27.89
C THR A 414 -13.79 11.60 -27.60
N GLU A 415 -14.17 11.78 -26.32
CA GLU A 415 -15.55 12.16 -25.95
C GLU A 415 -15.91 13.55 -26.49
N ARG A 416 -14.94 14.47 -26.57
CA ARG A 416 -15.16 15.80 -27.15
C ARG A 416 -15.37 15.76 -28.66
N SER A 417 -14.58 14.97 -29.40
CA SER A 417 -14.79 14.76 -30.84
C SER A 417 -16.14 14.09 -31.12
N ALA A 418 -16.56 13.14 -30.26
CA ALA A 418 -17.89 12.53 -30.34
C ALA A 418 -19.04 13.50 -29.97
N GLY A 419 -18.80 14.43 -29.04
CA GLY A 419 -19.74 15.49 -28.66
C GLY A 419 -19.88 16.60 -29.69
N ALA A 420 -18.78 17.01 -30.32
CA ALA A 420 -18.78 17.95 -31.45
C ALA A 420 -19.52 17.38 -32.66
N GLY A 421 -19.41 16.06 -32.91
CA GLY A 421 -20.18 15.35 -33.93
C GLY A 421 -21.68 15.20 -33.63
N ARG A 422 -22.12 15.36 -32.37
CA ARG A 422 -23.54 15.28 -31.98
C ARG A 422 -24.27 16.62 -32.02
N ASN A 423 -23.57 17.74 -31.84
CA ASN A 423 -24.14 19.09 -31.94
C ASN A 423 -24.09 19.69 -33.36
N GLY A 424 -23.59 18.95 -34.36
CA GLY A 424 -23.56 19.34 -35.77
C GLY A 424 -24.86 19.03 -36.56
N LYS A 425 -25.94 18.65 -35.89
CA LYS A 425 -27.27 18.45 -36.48
C LYS A 425 -28.32 19.29 -35.74
N GLU A 426 -28.23 20.60 -35.87
CA GLU A 426 -29.36 21.54 -35.96
C GLU A 426 -28.80 22.97 -35.98
N LEU A 427 -28.83 23.56 -37.17
CA LEU A 427 -29.21 24.95 -37.46
C LEU A 427 -28.96 25.15 -38.97
N SER A 428 -29.91 24.63 -39.75
CA SER A 428 -30.27 25.13 -41.07
C SER A 428 -31.68 25.66 -40.99
#